data_AF-A0A227NMJ9-F1
#
_entry.id   AF-A0A227NMJ9-F1
#
_cell.length_a   1.000
_cell.length_b   1.000
_cell.length_c   1.000
_cell.angle_alpha   90.00
_cell.angle_beta   90.00
_cell.angle_gamma   90.00
#
_symmetry.space_group_name_H-M   'P 1'
#
loop_
_entity.id
_entity.type
_entity.pdbx_description
1 polymer ?
#
loop_
_entity_poly.entity_id
_entity_poly.type
_entity_poly.pdbx_seq_one_letter_code
_entity_poly.pdbx_strand_id
1 'polypeptide(L)'
;MKSLPNNNEPLELSINKQYYVIDALYLNDIKSEFLKANTLPKDIRNEVFPYTDTPFAQYKPEENIFYVNQIIKVDFDEIVLEDLSFFSTDTGLIVFISEDILLEFLKDFNYEDLVDSENELINEKYWKQITSKFKLEDIGLVIADLENDFDGSGTYMITR
;
A
#
# COMPACT_ATOMS: atom_id res chain seq x y z
N MET A 1 -10.08 -1.82 -15.65
CA MET A 1 -8.95 -1.98 -16.59
C MET A 1 -7.68 -1.98 -15.74
N LYS A 2 -6.62 -2.69 -16.18
CA LYS A 2 -5.61 -3.36 -15.35
C LYS A 2 -4.69 -2.41 -14.56
N SER A 3 -4.53 -2.71 -13.28
CA SER A 3 -3.25 -2.56 -12.56
C SER A 3 -3.05 -3.85 -11.75
N LEU A 4 -2.79 -4.94 -12.48
CA LEU A 4 -2.37 -6.25 -11.98
C LEU A 4 -1.48 -6.90 -13.06
N PRO A 5 -0.45 -7.66 -12.65
CA PRO A 5 0.94 -7.29 -12.83
C PRO A 5 1.55 -8.14 -13.94
N ASN A 6 2.10 -7.48 -14.94
CA ASN A 6 3.28 -7.97 -15.63
C ASN A 6 4.27 -6.81 -15.62
N ASN A 7 5.51 -7.13 -15.28
CA ASN A 7 6.68 -6.30 -15.11
C ASN A 7 6.59 -4.94 -15.84
N ASN A 8 6.69 -3.85 -15.08
CA ASN A 8 6.83 -2.45 -15.52
C ASN A 8 5.58 -1.68 -15.99
N GLU A 9 4.35 -2.13 -15.75
CA GLU A 9 3.19 -1.24 -15.94
C GLU A 9 3.14 -0.18 -14.83
N PRO A 10 3.19 1.12 -15.16
CA PRO A 10 3.17 2.17 -14.15
C PRO A 10 1.79 2.33 -13.53
N LEU A 11 1.77 2.84 -12.28
CA LEU A 11 0.55 3.34 -11.67
C LEU A 11 0.28 4.77 -12.14
N GLU A 12 -0.99 5.09 -12.40
CA GLU A 12 -1.45 6.47 -12.56
C GLU A 12 -1.85 7.02 -11.19
N LEU A 13 -1.11 8.00 -10.68
CA LEU A 13 -1.37 8.69 -9.42
C LEU A 13 -1.62 10.18 -9.67
N SER A 14 -2.31 10.86 -8.77
CA SER A 14 -2.52 12.31 -8.87
C SER A 14 -1.48 13.06 -8.05
N ILE A 15 -0.79 14.01 -8.68
CA ILE A 15 0.13 14.94 -7.99
C ILE A 15 -0.53 15.82 -6.91
N ASN A 16 -1.86 15.91 -6.93
CA ASN A 16 -2.65 16.71 -5.98
C ASN A 16 -3.08 15.93 -4.74
N LYS A 17 -2.74 14.64 -4.66
CA LYS A 17 -3.17 13.73 -3.59
C LYS A 17 -1.99 13.27 -2.74
N GLN A 18 -2.31 12.98 -1.48
CA GLN A 18 -1.43 12.28 -0.55
C GLN A 18 -1.86 10.81 -0.52
N TYR A 19 -0.91 9.90 -0.53
CA TYR A 19 -1.14 8.46 -0.49
C TYR A 19 -0.50 7.85 0.76
N TYR A 20 -1.19 6.88 1.33
CA TYR A 20 -0.59 5.85 2.16
C TYR A 20 -0.04 4.76 1.25
N VAL A 21 1.19 4.33 1.51
CA VAL A 21 1.82 3.20 0.82
C VAL A 21 2.12 2.14 1.86
N ILE A 22 1.38 1.04 1.80
CA ILE A 22 1.26 0.10 2.91
C ILE A 22 1.09 -1.33 2.40
N ASP A 23 1.61 -2.29 3.15
CA ASP A 23 1.33 -3.70 2.92
C ASP A 23 -0.18 -3.97 3.04
N ALA A 24 -0.73 -4.71 2.06
CA ALA A 24 -2.14 -5.05 2.01
C ALA A 24 -2.60 -5.81 3.26
N LEU A 25 -1.71 -6.59 3.89
CA LEU A 25 -2.02 -7.30 5.13
C LEU A 25 -2.28 -6.32 6.28
N TYR A 26 -1.47 -5.26 6.40
CA TYR A 26 -1.55 -4.29 7.49
C TYR A 26 -2.82 -3.42 7.46
N LEU A 27 -3.49 -3.34 6.30
CA LEU A 27 -4.79 -2.68 6.19
C LEU A 27 -5.86 -3.36 7.07
N ASN A 28 -5.75 -4.66 7.35
CA ASN A 28 -6.66 -5.35 8.26
C ASN A 28 -6.49 -4.86 9.71
N ASP A 29 -5.28 -4.51 10.13
CA ASP A 29 -5.02 -3.97 11.47
C ASP A 29 -5.66 -2.58 11.61
N ILE A 30 -5.47 -1.71 10.62
CA ILE A 30 -6.13 -0.39 10.59
C ILE A 30 -7.65 -0.54 10.56
N LYS A 31 -8.17 -1.46 9.74
CA LYS A 31 -9.61 -1.77 9.68
C LYS A 31 -10.14 -2.20 11.04
N SER A 32 -9.41 -3.06 11.75
CA SER A 32 -9.81 -3.57 13.06
C SER A 32 -9.93 -2.46 14.10
N GLU A 33 -8.97 -1.53 14.14
CA GLU A 33 -9.04 -0.36 15.03
C GLU A 33 -10.17 0.61 14.63
N PHE A 34 -10.32 0.85 13.32
CA PHE A 34 -11.43 1.65 12.81
C PHE A 34 -12.80 1.07 13.21
N LEU A 35 -13.00 -0.24 13.10
CA LEU A 35 -14.27 -0.89 13.47
C LEU A 35 -14.56 -0.83 14.97
N LYS A 36 -13.52 -0.78 15.82
CA LYS A 36 -13.66 -0.62 17.28
C LYS A 36 -14.07 0.80 17.67
N ALA A 37 -13.45 1.81 17.07
CA ALA A 37 -13.61 3.21 17.47
C ALA A 37 -14.53 4.03 16.54
N ASN A 38 -14.98 3.43 15.42
CA ASN A 38 -15.69 4.08 14.31
C ASN A 38 -15.00 5.35 13.79
N THR A 39 -13.69 5.47 14.00
CA THR A 39 -12.81 6.58 13.65
C THR A 39 -11.39 6.06 13.51
N LEU A 40 -10.55 6.69 12.69
CA LEU A 40 -9.13 6.37 12.64
C LEU A 40 -8.41 6.97 13.87
N PRO A 41 -7.45 6.24 14.45
CA PRO A 41 -6.52 6.79 15.43
C PRO A 41 -5.84 8.07 14.90
N LYS A 42 -5.48 8.98 15.81
CA LYS A 42 -4.73 10.18 15.42
C LYS A 42 -3.30 9.82 15.02
N ASP A 43 -2.75 8.83 15.69
CA ASP A 43 -1.41 8.32 15.42
C ASP A 43 -1.50 6.84 15.03
N ILE A 44 -1.85 6.60 13.76
CA ILE A 44 -2.00 5.24 13.23
C ILE A 44 -0.73 4.41 13.46
N ARG A 45 0.46 5.01 13.34
CA ARG A 45 1.73 4.28 13.52
C ARG A 45 1.84 3.71 14.92
N ASN A 46 1.71 4.55 15.95
CA ASN A 46 1.92 4.11 17.32
C ASN A 46 0.72 3.38 17.93
N GLU A 47 -0.50 3.71 17.50
CA GLU A 47 -1.72 3.12 18.07
C GLU A 47 -2.11 1.79 17.39
N VAL A 48 -1.89 1.65 16.08
CA VAL A 48 -2.22 0.41 15.33
C VAL A 48 -1.02 -0.53 15.25
N PHE A 49 0.19 0.03 15.11
CA PHE A 49 1.40 -0.74 14.81
C PHE A 49 2.49 -0.59 15.87
N PRO A 50 2.23 -0.89 17.16
CA PRO A 50 3.24 -0.74 18.21
C PRO A 50 4.45 -1.70 18.09
N TYR A 51 4.44 -2.58 17.09
CA TYR A 51 5.42 -3.63 16.85
C TYR A 51 6.30 -3.38 15.61
N THR A 52 6.05 -2.32 14.84
CA THR A 52 6.88 -1.97 13.68
C THR A 52 7.08 -0.45 13.62
N ASP A 53 8.31 -0.05 13.34
CA ASP A 53 8.70 1.35 13.29
C ASP A 53 8.19 2.05 12.01
N THR A 54 8.09 1.29 10.92
CA THR A 54 7.77 1.79 9.58
C THR A 54 6.62 1.03 8.94
N PRO A 55 5.39 1.01 9.50
CA PRO A 55 4.29 0.21 8.97
C PRO A 55 3.80 0.65 7.58
N PHE A 56 3.93 1.93 7.24
CA PHE A 56 3.46 2.49 5.98
C PHE A 56 4.23 3.77 5.68
N ALA A 57 4.35 4.14 4.41
CA ALA A 57 4.89 5.42 3.99
C ALA A 57 3.77 6.40 3.64
N GLN A 58 4.08 7.70 3.70
CA GLN A 58 3.29 8.77 3.14
C GLN A 58 3.98 9.27 1.88
N TYR A 59 3.31 9.11 0.74
CA TYR A 59 3.83 9.50 -0.57
C TYR A 59 2.99 10.58 -1.23
N LYS A 60 3.65 11.61 -1.73
CA LYS A 60 3.05 12.62 -2.60
C LYS A 60 3.77 12.59 -3.95
N PRO A 61 3.08 12.20 -5.04
CA PRO A 61 3.71 12.10 -6.36
C PRO A 61 4.19 13.47 -6.86
N GLU A 62 5.38 13.50 -7.45
CA GLU A 62 5.87 14.64 -8.23
C GLU A 62 5.39 14.58 -9.70
N GLU A 63 5.15 13.36 -10.18
CA GLU A 63 4.61 13.06 -11.50
C GLU A 63 3.35 12.19 -11.40
N ASN A 64 2.51 12.19 -12.44
CA ASN A 64 1.30 11.37 -12.44
C ASN A 64 1.56 9.88 -12.71
N ILE A 65 2.79 9.52 -13.06
CA ILE A 65 3.16 8.16 -13.44
C ILE A 65 4.17 7.66 -12.40
N PHE A 66 3.86 6.54 -11.78
CA PHE A 66 4.72 5.91 -10.79
C PHE A 66 5.21 4.55 -11.28
N TYR A 67 6.50 4.30 -11.15
CA TYR A 67 7.14 3.04 -11.53
C TYR A 67 7.63 2.29 -10.31
N VAL A 68 7.52 0.95 -10.33
CA VAL A 68 7.92 0.09 -9.21
C VAL A 68 9.40 0.23 -8.86
N ASN A 69 10.27 0.55 -9.82
CA ASN A 69 11.69 0.80 -9.59
C ASN A 69 11.98 2.05 -8.73
N GLN A 70 10.97 2.87 -8.42
CA GLN A 70 11.08 3.95 -7.45
C GLN A 70 11.03 3.44 -6.00
N ILE A 71 10.61 2.18 -5.78
CA ILE A 71 10.65 1.48 -4.49
C ILE A 71 12.04 0.86 -4.32
N ILE A 72 12.81 1.37 -3.36
CA ILE A 72 14.18 0.94 -3.12
C ILE A 72 14.28 0.31 -1.74
N LYS A 73 14.91 -0.88 -1.67
CA LYS A 73 15.18 -1.57 -0.41
C LYS A 73 16.28 -0.82 0.35
N VAL A 74 16.09 -0.65 1.65
CA VAL A 74 17.05 0.05 2.52
C VAL A 74 17.45 -0.84 3.68
N ASP A 75 18.69 -0.68 4.13
CA ASP A 75 19.18 -1.33 5.34
C ASP A 75 18.64 -0.63 6.59
N PHE A 76 18.54 -1.35 7.70
CA PHE A 76 17.91 -0.84 8.92
C PHE A 76 18.66 0.36 9.53
N ASP A 77 19.97 0.44 9.34
CA ASP A 77 20.81 1.57 9.80
C ASP A 77 20.61 2.86 9.00
N GLU A 78 19.97 2.79 7.83
CA GLU A 78 19.60 3.96 7.01
C GLU A 78 18.24 4.55 7.39
N ILE A 79 17.44 3.83 8.19
CA ILE A 79 16.08 4.26 8.55
C ILE A 79 16.12 5.43 9.53
N VAL A 80 15.41 6.50 9.18
CA VAL A 80 15.10 7.61 10.08
C VAL A 80 13.68 7.42 10.60
N LEU A 81 13.51 7.06 11.87
CA LEU A 81 12.21 6.66 12.45
C LEU A 81 11.09 7.71 12.30
N GLU A 82 11.44 8.99 12.30
CA GLU A 82 10.48 10.10 12.13
C GLU A 82 10.16 10.41 10.66
N ASP A 83 10.88 9.80 9.71
CA ASP A 83 10.68 9.99 8.29
C ASP A 83 9.56 9.07 7.78
N LEU A 84 8.51 9.69 7.25
CA LEU A 84 7.34 9.00 6.74
C LEU A 84 7.55 8.44 5.33
N SER A 85 8.74 8.56 4.73
CA SER A 85 9.04 7.99 3.41
C SER A 85 9.33 6.48 3.43
N PHE A 86 9.57 5.91 4.61
CA PHE A 86 9.87 4.49 4.80
C PHE A 86 8.64 3.65 5.12
N PHE A 87 8.59 2.44 4.57
CA PHE A 87 7.58 1.43 4.88
C PHE A 87 8.18 0.02 4.90
N SER A 88 7.57 -0.86 5.67
CA SER A 88 7.90 -2.28 5.77
C SER A 88 6.82 -3.13 5.12
N THR A 89 7.21 -4.27 4.60
CA THR A 89 6.28 -5.26 4.04
C THR A 89 6.71 -6.67 4.41
N ASP A 90 5.72 -7.52 4.63
CA ASP A 90 5.88 -8.96 4.89
C ASP A 90 5.42 -9.80 3.69
N THR A 91 4.56 -9.24 2.85
CA THR A 91 3.89 -9.97 1.76
C THR A 91 4.36 -9.58 0.37
N GLY A 92 4.99 -8.40 0.24
CA GLY A 92 5.29 -7.81 -1.04
C GLY A 92 4.06 -7.28 -1.80
N LEU A 93 2.87 -7.27 -1.18
CA LEU A 93 1.65 -6.77 -1.79
C LEU A 93 1.36 -5.36 -1.26
N ILE A 94 1.71 -4.33 -2.03
CA ILE A 94 1.66 -2.94 -1.59
C ILE A 94 0.47 -2.24 -2.20
N VAL A 95 -0.29 -1.54 -1.37
CA VAL A 95 -1.40 -0.70 -1.80
C VAL A 95 -1.03 0.76 -1.66
N PHE A 96 -1.19 1.50 -2.75
CA PHE A 96 -1.20 2.96 -2.75
C PHE A 96 -2.64 3.41 -2.58
N ILE A 97 -2.98 4.08 -1.49
CA ILE A 97 -4.36 4.50 -1.21
C ILE A 97 -4.38 5.98 -0.89
N SER A 98 -5.15 6.75 -1.64
CA SER A 98 -5.29 8.17 -1.35
C SER A 98 -5.97 8.38 0.01
N GLU A 99 -5.44 9.32 0.80
CA GLU A 99 -5.89 9.59 2.16
C GLU A 99 -7.41 9.89 2.24
N ASP A 100 -7.97 10.53 1.22
CA ASP A 100 -9.40 10.90 1.16
C ASP A 100 -10.35 9.71 1.03
N ILE A 101 -9.87 8.58 0.49
CA ILE A 101 -10.68 7.36 0.31
C ILE A 101 -10.37 6.25 1.32
N LEU A 102 -9.32 6.39 2.14
CA LEU A 102 -8.83 5.33 3.04
C LEU A 102 -9.96 4.71 3.87
N LEU A 103 -10.74 5.55 4.56
CA LEU A 103 -11.86 5.10 5.40
C LEU A 103 -12.93 4.33 4.62
N GLU A 104 -13.26 4.79 3.43
CA GLU A 104 -14.30 4.19 2.60
C GLU A 104 -13.84 2.90 1.94
N PHE A 105 -12.53 2.78 1.67
CA PHE A 105 -11.88 1.57 1.19
C PHE A 105 -11.82 0.50 2.29
N LEU A 106 -11.39 0.85 3.50
CA LEU A 106 -11.24 -0.07 4.63
C LEU A 106 -12.55 -0.80 5.00
N LYS A 107 -13.71 -0.18 4.80
CA LYS A 107 -15.02 -0.82 5.07
C LYS A 107 -15.19 -2.12 4.31
N ASP A 108 -14.82 -2.13 3.03
CA ASP A 108 -15.04 -3.25 2.11
C ASP A 108 -13.81 -4.15 1.97
N PHE A 109 -12.62 -3.64 2.30
CA PHE A 109 -11.35 -4.36 2.17
C PHE A 109 -11.24 -5.57 3.10
N ASN A 110 -10.71 -6.68 2.58
CA ASN A 110 -10.39 -7.90 3.29
C ASN A 110 -9.19 -8.54 2.58
N TYR A 111 -8.07 -8.67 3.30
CA TYR A 111 -6.86 -9.29 2.76
C TYR A 111 -7.08 -10.74 2.30
N GLU A 112 -7.81 -11.55 3.06
CA GLU A 112 -8.04 -12.96 2.71
C GLU A 112 -8.78 -13.09 1.38
N ASP A 113 -9.80 -12.25 1.17
CA ASP A 113 -10.54 -12.23 -0.11
C ASP A 113 -9.67 -11.70 -1.26
N LEU A 114 -8.67 -10.85 -0.98
CA LEU A 114 -7.72 -10.36 -1.97
C LEU A 114 -6.75 -11.44 -2.42
N VAL A 115 -6.28 -12.30 -1.53
CA VAL A 115 -5.32 -13.37 -1.86
C VAL A 115 -5.97 -14.72 -2.17
N ASP A 116 -7.29 -14.85 -2.00
CA ASP A 116 -8.07 -16.06 -2.35
C ASP A 116 -8.17 -16.24 -3.87
N SER A 117 -7.10 -16.80 -4.47
CA SER A 117 -6.97 -17.08 -5.89
C SER A 117 -6.28 -18.41 -6.12
N GLU A 118 -6.82 -19.24 -7.03
CA GLU A 118 -6.26 -20.56 -7.33
C GLU A 118 -5.04 -20.50 -8.27
N ASN A 119 -4.96 -19.48 -9.14
CA ASN A 119 -4.02 -19.47 -10.27
C ASN A 119 -3.24 -18.16 -10.43
N GLU A 120 -3.62 -17.10 -9.72
CA GLU A 120 -3.03 -15.76 -9.84
C GLU A 120 -2.51 -15.30 -8.47
N LEU A 121 -1.56 -14.37 -8.46
CA LEU A 121 -1.01 -13.82 -7.20
C LEU A 121 -2.07 -13.13 -6.33
N ILE A 122 -3.13 -12.60 -6.95
CA ILE A 122 -4.30 -12.10 -6.24
C ILE A 122 -5.61 -12.38 -6.97
N ASN A 123 -6.71 -12.23 -6.24
CA ASN A 123 -8.08 -12.28 -6.74
C ASN A 123 -8.46 -10.97 -7.46
N GLU A 124 -8.19 -10.90 -8.77
CA GLU A 124 -8.48 -9.69 -9.55
C GLU A 124 -9.97 -9.30 -9.53
N LYS A 125 -10.87 -10.29 -9.39
CA LYS A 125 -12.32 -10.06 -9.40
C LYS A 125 -12.72 -9.30 -8.14
N TYR A 126 -12.22 -9.74 -7.00
CA TYR A 126 -12.39 -9.04 -5.73
C TYR A 126 -11.82 -7.63 -5.80
N TRP A 127 -10.57 -7.49 -6.26
CA TRP A 127 -9.91 -6.18 -6.40
C TRP A 127 -10.73 -5.19 -7.26
N LYS A 128 -11.17 -5.62 -8.45
CA LYS A 128 -12.01 -4.81 -9.34
C LYS A 128 -13.34 -4.44 -8.69
N GLN A 129 -13.94 -5.34 -7.92
CA GLN A 129 -15.20 -5.09 -7.24
C GLN A 129 -15.04 -3.97 -6.20
N ILE A 130 -14.07 -4.08 -5.29
CA ILE A 130 -13.90 -3.11 -4.20
C ILE A 130 -13.39 -1.75 -4.69
N THR A 131 -12.64 -1.72 -5.79
CA THR A 131 -12.11 -0.48 -6.35
C THR A 131 -13.04 0.23 -7.34
N SER A 132 -14.12 -0.43 -7.78
CA SER A 132 -15.04 0.10 -8.81
C SER A 132 -15.72 1.43 -8.47
N LYS A 133 -15.79 1.79 -7.19
CA LYS A 133 -16.40 3.04 -6.70
C LYS A 133 -15.43 4.22 -6.58
N PHE A 134 -14.14 3.98 -6.74
CA PHE A 134 -13.09 5.00 -6.65
C PHE A 134 -12.58 5.39 -8.04
N LYS A 135 -11.87 6.52 -8.13
CA LYS A 135 -11.19 6.88 -9.37
C LYS A 135 -9.94 6.03 -9.53
N LEU A 136 -9.49 5.91 -10.77
CA LEU A 136 -8.28 5.17 -11.10
C LEU A 136 -7.07 5.75 -10.36
N GLU A 137 -6.96 7.07 -10.28
CA GLU A 137 -5.86 7.74 -9.58
C GLU A 137 -5.92 7.62 -8.04
N ASP A 138 -7.00 7.13 -7.45
CA ASP A 138 -7.17 7.11 -6.00
C ASP A 138 -6.50 5.91 -5.35
N ILE A 139 -6.33 4.81 -6.10
CA ILE A 139 -5.83 3.55 -5.56
C ILE A 139 -5.02 2.74 -6.58
N GLY A 140 -3.87 2.23 -6.13
CA GLY A 140 -3.00 1.37 -6.91
C GLY A 140 -2.55 0.15 -6.11
N LEU A 141 -2.18 -0.91 -6.82
CA LEU A 141 -1.67 -2.15 -6.24
C LEU A 141 -0.35 -2.51 -6.93
N VAL A 142 0.67 -2.80 -6.13
CA VAL A 142 2.00 -3.25 -6.58
C VAL A 142 2.25 -4.60 -5.94
N ILE A 143 2.80 -5.54 -6.72
CA ILE A 143 3.22 -6.85 -6.23
C ILE A 143 4.73 -6.96 -6.41
N ALA A 144 5.40 -7.48 -5.39
CA ALA A 144 6.81 -7.80 -5.43
C ALA A 144 7.11 -8.76 -6.56
N ASP A 145 8.22 -8.51 -7.23
CA ASP A 145 8.73 -9.36 -8.30
C ASP A 145 10.20 -9.63 -8.00
N LEU A 146 10.58 -10.90 -8.07
CA LEU A 146 11.94 -11.37 -7.79
C LEU A 146 12.99 -10.78 -8.75
N GLU A 147 12.57 -10.20 -9.88
CA GLU A 147 13.45 -9.53 -10.82
C GLU A 147 13.85 -8.09 -10.40
N ASN A 148 13.18 -7.49 -9.41
CA ASN A 148 13.46 -6.13 -8.93
C ASN A 148 14.00 -6.12 -7.49
N ASP A 149 14.58 -4.99 -7.06
CA ASP A 149 15.01 -4.78 -5.66
C ASP A 149 13.84 -4.92 -4.65
N PHE A 150 12.60 -4.86 -5.15
CA PHE A 150 11.38 -5.12 -4.40
C PHE A 150 11.05 -6.64 -4.35
N ASP A 151 11.78 -7.35 -3.48
CA ASP A 151 11.71 -8.82 -3.31
C ASP A 151 10.61 -9.32 -2.34
N GLY A 152 9.84 -8.40 -1.75
CA GLY A 152 8.62 -8.73 -1.00
C GLY A 152 8.77 -8.89 0.51
N SER A 153 9.96 -8.65 1.07
CA SER A 153 10.15 -8.58 2.51
C SER A 153 11.27 -7.64 2.91
N GLY A 154 11.00 -6.79 3.91
CA GLY A 154 11.96 -5.86 4.48
C GLY A 154 11.42 -4.44 4.56
N THR A 155 12.34 -3.47 4.67
CA THR A 155 12.02 -2.05 4.69
C THR A 155 12.46 -1.40 3.38
N TYR A 156 11.60 -0.51 2.88
CA TYR A 156 11.77 0.18 1.61
C TYR A 156 11.48 1.67 1.77
N MET A 157 12.03 2.44 0.85
CA MET A 157 11.76 3.86 0.70
C MET A 157 11.24 4.12 -0.71
N ILE A 158 10.36 5.11 -0.84
CA ILE A 158 9.89 5.58 -2.15
C ILE A 158 10.73 6.80 -2.56
N THR A 159 11.47 6.65 -3.64
CA THR A 159 12.20 7.75 -4.25
C THR A 159 11.28 8.66 -5.04
N ARG A 160 11.58 9.96 -5.01
CA ARG A 160 10.84 10.99 -5.75
C ARG A 160 11.41 11.15 -7.14
#